data_AF-A0A0C9R3C8-F1
#
_entry.id   AF-A0A0C9R3C8-F1
#
_cell.length_a   1.000
_cell.length_b   1.000
_cell.length_c   1.000
_cell.angle_alpha   90.00
_cell.angle_beta   90.00
_cell.angle_gamma   90.00
#
_symmetry.space_group_name_H-M   'P 1'
#
loop_
_entity.id
_entity.type
_entity.pdbx_description
1 polymer ?
#
loop_
_entity_poly.entity_id
_entity_poly.type
_entity_poly.pdbx_seq_one_letter_code
_entity_poly.pdbx_strand_id
1 'polypeptide(L)'
;VPAGILQLPLFSQNRPSVMNYAMLGTTIGHEISHALDNSGRRFDKNGNVVTWWSQPNIDKYEEQAECFVNQFNNYTIYENDRIRIPVRSIQFSLNYLKLYL
;
A
#
# COMPACT_ATOMS: atom_id res chain seq x y z
N VAL A 1 10.11 3.11 -9.84
CA VAL A 1 10.13 1.68 -10.21
C VAL A 1 11.52 1.30 -10.71
N PRO A 2 12.35 0.59 -9.93
CA PRO A 2 13.70 0.20 -10.31
C PRO A 2 13.74 -0.85 -11.43
N ALA A 3 14.87 -1.02 -12.12
CA ALA A 3 14.99 -2.05 -13.16
C ALA A 3 14.83 -3.48 -12.62
N GLY A 4 15.22 -3.73 -11.36
CA GLY A 4 15.16 -5.06 -10.74
C GLY A 4 13.74 -5.62 -10.54
N ILE A 5 12.70 -4.79 -10.61
CA ILE A 5 11.30 -5.25 -10.53
C ILE A 5 10.68 -5.50 -11.92
N LEU A 6 11.30 -5.01 -12.99
CA LEU A 6 10.79 -5.09 -14.37
C LEU A 6 11.17 -6.43 -15.03
N GLN A 7 10.99 -7.51 -14.29
CA GLN A 7 11.26 -8.88 -14.71
C GLN A 7 10.12 -9.81 -14.27
N LEU A 8 10.14 -11.05 -14.72
CA LEU A 8 9.17 -12.03 -14.26
C LEU A 8 9.30 -12.23 -12.73
N PRO A 9 8.16 -12.39 -12.01
CA PRO A 9 6.82 -12.54 -12.55
C PRO A 9 6.11 -11.20 -12.81
N LEU A 10 6.66 -10.04 -12.43
CA LEU A 10 5.97 -8.76 -12.42
C LEU A 10 5.83 -8.09 -13.79
N PHE A 11 6.79 -8.27 -14.70
CA PHE A 11 6.74 -7.74 -16.06
C PHE A 11 7.42 -8.65 -17.08
N SER A 12 6.83 -8.75 -18.27
CA SER A 12 7.48 -9.28 -19.47
C SER A 12 6.82 -8.71 -20.71
N GLN A 13 7.60 -8.40 -21.75
CA GLN A 13 7.06 -7.94 -23.02
C GLN A 13 6.37 -9.07 -23.81
N ASN A 14 6.75 -10.33 -23.55
CA ASN A 14 6.33 -11.49 -24.33
C ASN A 14 5.10 -12.22 -23.73
N ARG A 15 4.23 -11.53 -22.99
CA ARG A 15 3.02 -12.11 -22.37
C ARG A 15 1.80 -11.22 -22.56
N PRO A 16 0.57 -11.75 -22.35
CA PRO A 16 -0.64 -10.94 -22.43
C PRO A 16 -0.55 -9.69 -21.54
N SER A 17 -0.91 -8.54 -22.10
CA SER A 17 -0.80 -7.24 -21.39
C SER A 17 -1.58 -7.23 -20.08
N VAL A 18 -2.71 -7.94 -20.01
CA VAL A 18 -3.51 -8.09 -18.79
C VAL A 18 -2.69 -8.59 -17.59
N MET A 19 -1.71 -9.46 -17.81
CA MET A 19 -0.82 -9.91 -16.73
C MET A 19 0.13 -8.80 -16.26
N ASN A 20 0.62 -7.96 -17.18
CA ASN A 20 1.42 -6.80 -16.81
C ASN A 20 0.58 -5.76 -16.04
N TYR A 21 -0.66 -5.51 -16.47
CA TYR A 21 -1.57 -4.62 -15.73
C TYR A 21 -1.89 -5.16 -14.33
N ALA A 22 -2.20 -6.44 -14.21
CA ALA A 22 -2.51 -7.06 -12.91
C ALA A 22 -1.32 -7.05 -11.95
N MET A 23 -0.10 -7.19 -12.46
CA MET A 23 1.09 -7.30 -11.62
C MET A 23 1.80 -5.96 -11.48
N LEU A 24 2.53 -5.53 -12.52
CA LEU A 24 3.24 -4.25 -12.52
C LEU A 24 2.27 -3.07 -12.36
N GLY A 25 1.10 -3.10 -13.01
CA GLY A 25 0.11 -2.03 -12.87
C GLY A 25 -0.41 -1.88 -11.44
N THR A 26 -0.68 -2.98 -10.74
CA THR A 26 -1.03 -2.94 -9.31
C THR A 26 0.11 -2.39 -8.47
N THR A 27 1.36 -2.78 -8.72
CA THR A 27 2.52 -2.21 -8.01
C THR A 27 2.65 -0.71 -8.24
N ILE A 28 2.53 -0.24 -9.49
CA ILE A 28 2.56 1.20 -9.79
C ILE A 28 1.40 1.92 -9.08
N GLY A 29 0.20 1.33 -9.11
CA GLY A 29 -0.97 1.86 -8.42
C GLY A 29 -0.73 1.97 -6.91
N HIS A 30 -0.11 0.97 -6.29
CA HIS A 30 0.26 0.98 -4.87
C HIS A 30 1.20 2.16 -4.54
N GLU A 31 2.25 2.37 -5.34
CA GLU A 31 3.18 3.50 -5.14
C GLU A 31 2.49 4.87 -5.33
N ILE A 32 1.55 4.97 -6.27
CA ILE A 32 0.75 6.19 -6.45
C ILE A 32 -0.18 6.42 -5.24
N SER A 33 -0.83 5.36 -4.74
CA SER A 33 -1.72 5.44 -3.59
C SER A 33 -1.01 5.91 -2.31
N HIS A 34 0.29 5.64 -2.16
CA HIS A 34 1.08 6.17 -1.04
C HIS A 34 1.09 7.70 -0.96
N ALA A 35 0.93 8.41 -2.08
CA ALA A 35 0.80 9.87 -2.05
C ALA A 35 -0.49 10.35 -1.35
N LEU A 36 -1.47 9.47 -1.17
CA LEU A 36 -2.79 9.78 -0.61
C LEU A 36 -3.10 8.94 0.64
N ASP A 37 -2.12 8.18 1.15
CA ASP A 37 -2.29 7.43 2.38
C ASP A 37 -2.26 8.35 3.62
N ASN A 38 -2.32 7.75 4.82
CA ASN A 38 -2.41 8.48 6.07
C ASN A 38 -1.29 9.52 6.27
N SER A 39 -0.12 9.25 5.69
CA SER A 39 1.08 10.08 5.76
C SER A 39 1.20 10.94 4.50
N GLY A 40 1.02 10.34 3.32
CA GLY A 40 1.16 11.01 2.03
C GLY A 40 0.21 12.18 1.85
N ARG A 41 -1.04 12.07 2.33
CA ARG A 41 -2.04 13.14 2.24
C ARG A 41 -1.61 14.47 2.88
N ARG A 42 -0.56 14.47 3.70
CA ARG A 42 -0.03 15.66 4.38
C ARG A 42 0.97 16.44 3.54
N PHE A 43 1.35 15.91 2.37
CA PHE A 43 2.31 16.51 1.47
C PHE A 43 1.61 17.09 0.25
N ASP A 44 1.98 18.32 -0.14
CA ASP A 44 1.54 18.87 -1.42
C ASP A 44 2.31 18.26 -2.61
N LYS A 45 1.98 18.72 -3.83
CA LYS A 45 2.64 18.31 -5.07
C LYS A 45 4.16 18.53 -5.12
N ASN A 46 4.69 19.38 -4.25
CA ASN A 46 6.12 19.70 -4.16
C ASN A 46 6.81 18.94 -3.01
N GLY A 47 6.06 18.15 -2.22
CA GLY A 47 6.58 17.45 -1.05
C GLY A 47 6.65 18.31 0.21
N ASN A 48 5.94 19.43 0.29
CA ASN A 48 5.89 20.23 1.51
C ASN A 48 4.78 19.73 2.44
N VAL A 49 5.03 19.74 3.75
CA VAL A 49 4.00 19.42 4.74
C VAL A 49 3.03 20.59 4.86
N VAL A 50 1.83 20.42 4.33
CA VAL A 50 0.76 21.44 4.36
C VAL A 50 -0.61 20.78 4.47
N THR A 51 -1.55 21.44 5.12
CA THR A 51 -2.95 21.00 5.15
C THR A 51 -3.66 21.52 3.90
N TRP A 52 -3.77 20.67 2.87
CA TRP A 52 -4.42 21.02 1.60
C TRP A 52 -5.81 20.36 1.43
N TRP A 53 -6.22 19.53 2.39
CA TRP A 53 -7.58 18.98 2.46
C TRP A 53 -8.44 19.81 3.41
N SER A 54 -9.72 19.94 3.09
CA SER A 54 -10.70 20.51 4.01
C SER A 54 -10.96 19.56 5.18
N GLN A 55 -11.29 20.10 6.35
CA GLN A 55 -11.59 19.28 7.54
C GLN A 55 -12.65 18.19 7.28
N PRO A 56 -13.78 18.47 6.59
CA PRO A 56 -14.78 17.43 6.31
C PRO A 56 -14.26 16.27 5.45
N ASN A 57 -13.27 16.50 4.58
CA ASN A 57 -12.66 15.43 3.79
C ASN A 57 -11.68 14.59 4.62
N ILE A 58 -11.00 15.22 5.57
CA ILE A 58 -10.13 14.53 6.52
C ILE A 58 -10.98 13.60 7.40
N ASP A 59 -12.08 14.11 7.96
CA ASP A 59 -12.96 13.33 8.84
C ASP A 59 -13.51 12.10 8.11
N LYS A 60 -13.99 12.27 6.86
CA LYS A 60 -14.47 11.15 6.03
C LYS A 60 -13.37 10.15 5.68
N TYR A 61 -12.16 10.63 5.42
CA TYR A 61 -11.02 9.75 5.14
C TYR A 61 -10.70 8.90 6.36
N GLU A 62 -10.65 9.50 7.54
CA GLU A 62 -10.35 8.81 8.80
C GLU A 62 -11.45 7.78 9.14
N GLU A 63 -12.72 8.12 8.93
CA GLU A 63 -13.85 7.18 9.05
C GLU A 63 -13.68 5.95 8.13
N GLN A 64 -13.30 6.15 6.87
CA GLN A 64 -13.08 5.05 5.92
C GLN A 64 -11.82 4.23 6.25
N ALA A 65 -10.75 4.91 6.67
CA ALA A 65 -9.49 4.26 7.05
C ALA A 65 -9.68 3.34 8.27
N GLU A 66 -10.54 3.72 9.20
CA GLU A 66 -10.88 2.93 10.39
C GLU A 66 -11.46 1.55 10.02
N CYS A 67 -12.18 1.44 8.91
CA CYS A 67 -12.65 0.14 8.40
C CYS A 67 -11.47 -0.81 8.12
N PHE A 68 -10.42 -0.32 7.47
CA PHE A 68 -9.22 -1.11 7.17
C PHE A 68 -8.41 -1.42 8.43
N VAL A 69 -8.27 -0.45 9.35
CA VAL A 69 -7.63 -0.69 10.65
C VAL A 69 -8.28 -1.87 11.37
N ASN A 70 -9.62 -1.85 11.45
CA ASN A 70 -10.40 -2.93 12.08
C ASN A 70 -10.28 -4.26 11.32
N GLN A 71 -10.35 -4.23 10.00
CA GLN A 71 -10.18 -5.42 9.16
C GLN A 71 -8.83 -6.10 9.45
N PHE A 72 -7.72 -5.37 9.36
CA PHE A 72 -6.39 -5.94 9.50
C PHE A 72 -6.05 -6.33 10.95
N ASN A 73 -6.58 -5.62 11.94
CA ASN A 73 -6.42 -5.98 13.36
C ASN A 73 -7.06 -7.33 13.71
N ASN A 74 -8.04 -7.78 12.92
CA ASN A 74 -8.66 -9.09 13.08
C ASN A 74 -7.86 -10.23 12.41
N TYR A 75 -6.81 -9.91 11.66
CA TYR A 75 -5.98 -10.92 11.02
C TYR A 75 -4.87 -11.45 11.93
N THR A 76 -4.56 -12.72 11.71
CA THR A 76 -3.47 -13.43 12.37
C THR A 76 -2.67 -14.16 11.31
N ILE A 77 -1.36 -14.03 11.36
CA ILE A 77 -0.44 -14.83 10.56
C ILE A 77 0.09 -15.96 11.44
N TYR A 78 0.21 -17.15 10.86
CA TYR A 78 0.79 -18.31 11.52
C TYR A 78 2.18 -18.57 10.96
N GLU A 79 3.18 -18.65 11.84
CA GLU A 79 4.50 -19.14 11.47
C GLU A 79 4.62 -20.61 11.90
N ASN A 80 4.90 -21.49 10.92
CA ASN A 80 5.03 -22.94 11.08
C ASN A 80 3.86 -23.61 11.82
N ASP A 81 2.62 -23.11 11.63
CA ASP A 81 1.37 -23.54 12.28
C ASP A 81 1.38 -23.52 13.82
N ARG A 82 2.38 -22.87 14.44
CA ARG A 82 2.58 -22.90 15.90
C ARG A 82 2.62 -21.53 16.54
N ILE A 83 3.10 -20.50 15.82
CA ILE A 83 3.24 -19.15 16.36
C ILE A 83 2.18 -18.25 15.74
N ARG A 84 1.31 -17.69 16.58
CA ARG A 84 0.25 -16.74 16.20
C ARG A 84 0.77 -15.30 16.31
N ILE A 85 0.96 -14.66 15.17
CA ILE A 85 1.40 -13.27 15.09
C ILE A 85 0.19 -12.40 14.68
N PRO A 86 -0.37 -11.57 15.59
CA PRO A 86 -1.45 -10.67 15.22
C PRO A 86 -0.94 -9.60 14.25
N VAL A 87 -1.67 -9.38 13.16
CA VAL A 87 -1.38 -8.28 12.24
C VAL A 87 -1.82 -6.99 12.91
N ARG A 88 -0.88 -6.12 13.27
CA ARG A 88 -1.20 -4.75 13.72
C ARG A 88 -1.06 -3.82 12.53
N SER A 89 -2.16 -3.15 12.20
CA SER A 89 -2.36 -2.30 11.02
C SER A 89 -1.30 -1.21 10.82
N ILE A 90 -0.59 -0.79 11.87
CA ILE A 90 0.46 0.24 11.79
C ILE A 90 1.74 -0.26 11.07
N GLN A 91 1.95 -1.57 10.92
CA GLN A 91 3.14 -2.14 10.27
C GLN A 91 2.92 -2.52 8.79
N PHE A 92 1.68 -2.49 8.29
CA PHE A 92 1.36 -3.07 6.98
C PHE A 92 1.61 -2.13 5.80
N SER A 93 1.57 -0.81 6.01
CA SER A 93 1.76 0.18 4.93
C SER A 93 3.22 0.27 4.45
N LEU A 94 4.21 -0.01 5.31
CA LEU A 94 5.61 0.33 4.98
C LEU A 94 6.58 -0.83 4.90
N ASN A 95 6.31 -1.98 5.52
CA ASN A 95 7.36 -3.00 5.68
C ASN A 95 7.15 -4.25 4.83
N TYR A 96 5.91 -4.70 4.57
CA TYR A 96 5.73 -5.97 3.85
C TYR A 96 5.99 -5.89 2.35
N LEU A 97 5.78 -4.76 1.67
CA LEU A 97 6.24 -4.63 0.27
C LEU A 97 7.71 -4.19 0.16
N LYS A 98 8.24 -3.43 1.12
CA LYS A 98 9.67 -3.09 1.15
C LYS A 98 10.60 -4.27 1.46
N LEU A 99 10.10 -5.32 2.13
CA LEU A 99 10.90 -6.52 2.45
C LEU A 99 10.94 -7.55 1.30
N TYR A 100 10.08 -7.41 0.29
CA TYR A 100 10.06 -8.28 -0.90
C TYR A 100 10.38 -7.54 -2.20
N LEU A 101 10.85 -6.29 -2.11
CA LEU A 101 11.43 -5.47 -3.18
C LEU A 101 12.90 -5.17 -2.87
#